data_AF-A0A5K0Y216-F1
#
_entry.id   AF-A0A5K0Y216-F1
#
_cell.length_a   1.000
_cell.length_b   1.000
_cell.length_c   1.000
_cell.angle_alpha   90.00
_cell.angle_beta   90.00
_cell.angle_gamma   90.00
#
_symmetry.space_group_name_H-M   'P 1'
#
loop_
_entity.id
_entity.type
_entity.pdbx_description
1 polymer ?
#
loop_
_entity_poly.entity_id
_entity_poly.type
_entity_poly.pdbx_seq_one_letter_code
_entity_poly.pdbx_strand_id
1 'polypeptide(L)' 'GLELPEIIVESEKRGISFDKLLTVPEQDDWLYTDGYSTSCIAFVLQIYKKAGLFDPITNSIQVAEFT' A
#
# COMPACT_ATOMS: atom_id res chain seq x y z
N GLY A 1 -13.45 -3.12 -10.59
CA GLY A 1 -12.57 -3.93 -9.72
C GLY A 1 -13.40 -4.50 -8.59
N LEU A 2 -12.79 -5.29 -7.71
CA LEU A 2 -13.43 -5.69 -6.45
C LEU A 2 -13.23 -4.56 -5.43
N GLU A 3 -14.24 -4.31 -4.61
CA GLU A 3 -14.15 -3.44 -3.43
C GLU A 3 -13.42 -4.16 -2.29
N LEU A 4 -12.88 -3.41 -1.32
CA LEU A 4 -12.10 -3.97 -0.21
C LEU A 4 -12.80 -5.15 0.52
N PRO A 5 -14.11 -5.10 0.85
CA PRO A 5 -14.78 -6.24 1.46
C PRO A 5 -14.80 -7.49 0.57
N GLU A 6 -14.91 -7.30 -0.75
CA GLU A 6 -14.90 -8.38 -1.73
C GLU A 6 -13.48 -8.96 -1.90
N ILE A 7 -12.44 -8.14 -1.81
CA ILE A 7 -11.03 -8.58 -1.84
C ILE A 7 -10.73 -9.49 -0.65
N ILE A 8 -11.20 -9.15 0.56
CA ILE A 8 -11.02 -9.97 1.76
C ILE A 8 -11.69 -11.33 1.59
N VAL A 9 -12.92 -11.35 1.04
CA VAL A 9 -13.63 -12.62 0.79
C VAL A 9 -12.90 -13.46 -0.26
N GLU A 10 -12.40 -12.84 -1.33
CA GLU A 10 -11.67 -13.53 -2.39
C GLU A 10 -10.29 -14.04 -1.95
N SER A 11 -9.60 -13.35 -1.04
CA SER A 11 -8.33 -13.83 -0.48
C SER A 11 -8.55 -15.14 0.28
N GLU A 12 -9.57 -15.18 1.15
CA GLU A 12 -9.92 -16.38 1.91
C GLU A 12 -10.34 -17.55 1.00
N LYS A 13 -11.15 -17.30 -0.04
CA LYS A 13 -11.52 -18.32 -1.04
C LYS A 13 -10.31 -18.92 -1.75
N ARG A 14 -9.24 -18.15 -1.92
CA ARG A 14 -7.98 -18.56 -2.55
C ARG A 14 -6.98 -19.16 -1.54
N GLY A 15 -7.37 -19.30 -0.27
CA GLY A 15 -6.53 -19.89 0.77
C GLY A 15 -5.38 -19.00 1.22
N ILE A 16 -5.46 -17.69 0.97
CA ILE A 16 -4.50 -16.70 1.45
C ILE A 16 -5.20 -15.74 2.42
N SER A 17 -4.65 -15.59 3.62
CA SER A 17 -5.18 -14.63 4.58
C SER A 17 -4.96 -13.20 4.08
N PHE A 18 -5.84 -12.28 4.46
CA PHE A 18 -5.76 -10.90 3.98
C PHE A 18 -4.46 -10.20 4.41
N ASP A 19 -3.95 -10.46 5.61
CA ASP A 19 -2.64 -9.99 6.06
C ASP A 19 -1.51 -10.55 5.20
N LYS A 20 -1.58 -11.83 4.79
CA LYS A 20 -0.58 -12.42 3.89
C LYS A 20 -0.64 -11.81 2.50
N LEU A 21 -1.83 -11.50 1.98
CA LEU A 21 -2.02 -10.79 0.72
C LEU A 21 -1.33 -9.41 0.74
N LEU A 22 -1.43 -8.66 1.85
CA LEU A 22 -0.74 -7.37 2.01
C LEU A 22 0.79 -7.47 2.10
N THR A 23 1.33 -8.66 2.34
CA THR A 23 2.79 -8.91 2.30
C THR A 23 3.29 -9.35 0.94
N VAL A 24 2.40 -9.58 -0.05
CA VAL A 24 2.82 -9.91 -1.41
C VAL A 24 3.37 -8.63 -2.02
N PRO A 25 4.65 -8.59 -2.42
CA PRO A 25 5.20 -7.40 -3.01
C PRO A 25 4.51 -7.07 -4.32
N GLU A 26 4.25 -5.77 -4.50
CA GLU A 26 3.89 -5.22 -5.78
C GLU A 26 4.93 -5.66 -6.82
N GLN A 27 4.48 -6.01 -8.03
CA GLN A 27 5.41 -6.26 -9.14
C GLN A 27 5.84 -4.91 -9.73
N ASP A 28 6.70 -4.22 -9.00
CA ASP A 28 7.44 -3.05 -9.47
C ASP A 28 8.93 -3.39 -9.69
N ASP A 29 9.63 -2.54 -10.44
CA ASP A 29 11.08 -2.67 -10.68
C ASP A 29 11.90 -1.82 -9.69
N TRP A 30 11.29 -1.29 -8.62
CA TRP A 30 11.93 -0.36 -7.70
C TRP A 30 12.63 -1.11 -6.56
N LEU A 31 13.95 -1.21 -6.65
CA LEU A 31 14.80 -1.80 -5.62
C LEU A 31 15.35 -0.73 -4.67
N TYR A 32 14.94 -0.78 -3.40
CA TYR A 32 15.46 0.08 -2.33
C TYR A 32 16.78 -0.50 -1.77
N THR A 33 17.49 0.28 -0.95
CA THR A 33 18.77 -0.15 -0.37
C THR A 33 18.64 -1.36 0.58
N ASP A 34 17.44 -1.63 1.07
CA ASP A 34 17.09 -2.76 1.94
C ASP A 34 16.27 -3.86 1.23
N GLY A 35 16.01 -3.72 -0.08
CA GLY A 35 15.34 -4.72 -0.89
C GLY A 35 14.07 -4.20 -1.57
N TYR A 36 13.22 -5.13 -2.01
CA TYR A 36 11.91 -4.81 -2.57
C TYR A 36 10.93 -4.48 -1.45
N SER A 37 10.11 -3.45 -1.64
CA SER A 37 9.04 -3.14 -0.69
C SER A 37 7.83 -4.04 -0.96
N THR A 38 7.20 -4.54 0.10
CA THR A 38 5.94 -5.30 -0.04
C THR A 38 4.71 -4.41 -0.13
N SER A 39 4.87 -3.12 0.14
CA SER A 39 3.80 -2.12 0.09
C SER A 39 4.29 -0.93 -0.70
N CYS A 40 3.43 -0.41 -1.58
CA CYS A 40 3.77 0.79 -2.33
C CYS A 40 4.09 1.95 -1.39
N ILE A 41 5.15 2.70 -1.74
CA ILE A 41 5.53 3.91 -1.02
C ILE A 41 4.37 4.93 -0.98
N ALA A 42 3.53 4.99 -2.03
CA ALA A 42 2.34 5.84 -2.05
C ALA A 42 1.34 5.46 -0.95
N PHE A 43 1.09 4.16 -0.75
CA PHE A 43 0.21 3.66 0.31
C PHE A 43 0.75 4.00 1.71
N VAL A 44 2.03 3.75 1.96
CA VAL A 44 2.70 4.05 3.24
C VAL A 44 2.67 5.55 3.53
N LEU A 45 3.03 6.38 2.56
CA LEU A 45 2.99 7.83 2.69
C LEU A 45 1.56 8.35 2.87
N GLN A 46 0.56 7.74 2.25
CA GLN A 46 -0.84 8.10 2.45
C GLN A 46 -1.29 7.86 3.90
N ILE A 47 -0.85 6.77 4.53
CA ILE A 47 -1.11 6.48 5.95
C ILE A 47 -0.44 7.52 6.85
N TYR A 48 0.85 7.80 6.65
CA TYR A 48 1.58 8.80 7.46
C TYR A 48 0.99 10.20 7.30
N LYS A 49 0.57 10.55 6.08
CA LYS A 49 -0.14 11.81 5.81
C LYS A 49 -1.46 11.91 6.56
N LYS A 50 -2.25 10.83 6.61
CA LYS A 50 -3.49 10.78 7.41
C LYS A 50 -3.23 10.84 8.91
N ALA A 51 -2.09 10.31 9.36
CA ALA A 51 -1.68 10.34 10.76
C ALA A 51 -1.09 11.70 11.21
N GLY A 52 -0.95 12.69 10.31
CA GLY A 52 -0.41 14.00 10.63
C GLY A 52 1.12 14.04 10.78
N LEU A 53 1.82 13.00 10.34
CA LEU A 53 3.29 12.88 10.51
C LEU A 53 4.09 13.88 9.66
N PHE A 54 3.47 14.53 8.69
CA PHE A 54 4.12 15.42 7.74
C PHE A 54 3.85 16.90 7.98
N ASP A 55 3.24 17.28 9.11
CA ASP A 55 3.04 18.70 9.38
C ASP A 55 4.39 19.43 9.57
N PRO A 56 4.55 20.62 8.97
CA PRO A 56 3.55 21.42 8.25
C PRO A 56 3.49 21.17 6.73
N ILE A 57 4.33 20.30 6.18
CA ILE A 57 4.49 20.09 4.73
C ILE A 57 3.45 19.14 4.12
N THR A 58 2.48 18.65 4.91
CA THR A 58 1.39 17.74 4.50
C THR A 58 0.77 18.09 3.15
N ASN A 59 0.53 19.38 2.87
CA ASN A 59 -0.10 19.85 1.63
C ASN A 59 0.82 19.80 0.40
N SER A 60 2.14 19.73 0.60
CA SER A 60 3.14 19.65 -0.46
C SER A 60 3.45 18.22 -0.89
N ILE A 61 3.00 17.20 -0.14
CA ILE A 61 3.25 15.80 -0.44
C ILE A 61 2.08 15.21 -1.22
N GLN A 62 2.31 14.84 -2.48
CA GLN A 62 1.35 14.07 -3.29
C GLN A 62 1.61 12.57 -3.09
N VAL A 63 0.55 11.83 -2.80
CA VAL A 63 0.60 10.38 -2.44
C VAL A 63 -0.36 9.55 -3.31
N ALA A 64 -0.64 10.03 -4.51
CA ALA A 64 -1.46 9.32 -5.49
C ALA A 64 -0.59 8.37 -6.31
N GLU A 65 -1.06 7.14 -6.48
CA GLU A 65 -0.34 6.07 -7.18
C GLU A 65 -0.63 6.07 -8.69
N PHE A 66 -1.74 6.67 -9.11
CA PHE A 66 -2.11 6.86 -10.52
C PHE A 66 -2.83 8.20 -10.72
N THR A 67 -2.58 8.85 -11.86
CA THR A 67 -3.38 9.97 -12.41
C THR A 67 -4.39 9.45 -13.42
#